data_AF-A0A0G4HT80-F1
#
_entry.id   AF-A0A0G4HT80-F1
#
_cell.length_a   1.000
_cell.length_b   1.000
_cell.length_c   1.000
_cell.angle_alpha   90.00
_cell.angle_beta   90.00
_cell.angle_gamma   90.00
#
_symmetry.space_group_name_H-M   'P 1'
#
loop_
_entity.id
_entity.type
_entity.pdbx_description
1 polymer ?
#
loop_
_entity_poly.entity_id
_entity_poly.type
_entity_poly.pdbx_seq_one_letter_code
_entity_poly.pdbx_strand_id
1 'polypeptide(L)'
;MWQTGTEVAGPFRLFRFTSRRTAGIQLSTVSIEQAYIVATTITELDEYAAGVHDCAPQANCINTNRSFACACSGGYEGNGTFCTDENECLNSTLNDCDVNATCMNNVGSFSCTCNAGRTGNGTVGGCADVDECISNTDNCHMNAMCGNNIGSFECSCNEGFSGDGLSCGDLDECLLVTSDCHSLASCLNMAGSFQCNCRAG
;
A
#
# COMPACT_ATOMS: atom_id res chain seq x y z
N MET A 1 49.29 -22.94 -35.79
CA MET A 1 48.28 -24.00 -35.89
C MET A 1 47.39 -23.83 -34.66
N TRP A 2 46.27 -23.12 -34.81
CA TRP A 2 45.36 -22.84 -33.69
C TRP A 2 44.30 -23.94 -33.66
N GLN A 3 44.20 -24.66 -32.55
CA GLN A 3 43.22 -25.72 -32.36
C GLN A 3 41.86 -25.07 -32.06
N THR A 4 40.88 -25.30 -32.94
CA THR A 4 39.48 -24.96 -32.70
C THR A 4 38.87 -26.04 -31.82
N GLY A 5 38.48 -25.69 -30.60
CA GLY A 5 37.55 -26.49 -29.82
C GLY A 5 36.22 -26.64 -30.55
N THR A 6 35.37 -27.55 -30.08
CA THR A 6 34.02 -27.75 -30.63
C THR A 6 33.16 -26.50 -30.44
N GLU A 7 33.22 -25.61 -31.42
CA GLU A 7 32.38 -24.42 -31.52
C GLU A 7 31.01 -24.80 -32.06
N VAL A 8 29.96 -24.48 -31.31
CA VAL A 8 28.59 -24.53 -31.80
C VAL A 8 28.43 -23.39 -32.80
N ALA A 9 28.34 -23.72 -34.08
CA ALA A 9 28.34 -22.75 -35.17
C ALA A 9 27.08 -21.87 -35.16
N GLY A 10 27.27 -20.57 -34.93
CA GLY A 10 26.28 -19.53 -35.25
C GLY A 10 26.19 -19.24 -36.76
N PRO A 11 25.27 -18.36 -37.20
CA PRO A 11 24.94 -18.15 -38.63
C PRO A 11 26.04 -17.48 -39.47
N PHE A 12 27.08 -16.91 -38.87
CA PHE A 12 28.15 -16.21 -39.59
C PHE A 12 29.41 -17.08 -39.71
N ARG A 13 29.94 -17.22 -40.93
CA ARG A 13 31.08 -18.11 -41.23
C ARG A 13 32.41 -17.39 -41.50
N LEU A 14 32.41 -16.10 -41.83
CA LEU A 14 33.62 -15.33 -42.12
C LEU A 14 33.34 -13.83 -42.11
N PHE A 15 34.20 -13.04 -41.47
CA PHE A 15 34.34 -11.61 -41.74
C PHE A 15 35.59 -11.37 -42.59
N ARG A 16 35.46 -10.66 -43.73
CA ARG A 16 36.61 -10.26 -44.54
C ARG A 16 36.75 -8.73 -44.49
N PHE A 17 37.74 -8.27 -43.74
CA PHE A 17 38.14 -6.87 -43.74
C PHE A 17 39.35 -6.67 -44.65
N THR A 18 39.33 -5.66 -45.51
CA THR A 18 40.51 -5.25 -46.30
C THR A 18 41.06 -3.98 -45.68
N SER A 19 42.14 -4.08 -44.92
CA SER A 19 42.79 -2.92 -44.29
C SER A 19 43.94 -2.37 -45.13
N ARG A 20 44.16 -1.04 -45.09
CA ARG A 20 45.34 -0.40 -45.67
C ARG A 20 46.23 0.21 -44.59
N ARG A 21 47.54 0.17 -44.78
CA ARG A 21 48.50 0.81 -43.87
C ARG A 21 48.36 2.33 -44.01
N THR A 22 48.18 3.05 -42.92
CA THR A 22 48.20 4.52 -42.95
C THR A 22 49.62 5.03 -43.11
N ALA A 23 49.81 6.15 -43.81
CA ALA A 23 51.06 6.89 -43.88
C ALA A 23 51.37 7.67 -42.58
N GLY A 24 51.02 7.10 -41.42
CA GLY A 24 51.26 7.68 -40.10
C GLY A 24 52.55 7.14 -39.46
N ILE A 25 53.14 7.92 -38.54
CA ILE A 25 54.47 7.70 -37.97
C ILE A 25 54.54 6.55 -36.94
N GLN A 26 53.42 5.93 -36.58
CA GLN A 26 53.37 4.84 -35.59
C GLN A 26 53.07 3.49 -36.27
N LEU A 27 53.93 2.49 -36.02
CA LEU A 27 53.87 1.15 -36.60
C LEU A 27 52.65 0.31 -36.18
N SER A 28 51.85 0.80 -35.23
CA SER A 28 50.73 0.09 -34.60
C SER A 28 49.34 0.56 -35.04
N THR A 29 49.22 1.46 -36.02
CA THR A 29 47.94 2.03 -36.45
C THR A 29 47.55 1.56 -37.85
N VAL A 30 46.29 1.16 -38.04
CA VAL A 30 45.72 0.67 -39.32
C VAL A 30 44.42 1.42 -39.60
N SER A 31 44.13 1.75 -40.87
CA SER A 31 42.83 2.31 -41.26
C SER A 31 42.13 1.46 -42.31
N ILE A 32 40.81 1.52 -42.31
CA ILE A 32 39.93 0.83 -43.25
C ILE A 32 39.10 1.90 -43.96
N GLU A 33 38.92 1.76 -45.27
CA GLU A 33 38.06 2.66 -46.06
C GLU A 33 36.59 2.27 -45.95
N GLN A 34 36.28 0.99 -46.18
CA GLN A 34 34.94 0.43 -46.09
C GLN A 34 34.99 -1.01 -45.57
N ALA A 35 33.98 -1.39 -44.79
CA ALA A 35 33.74 -2.76 -44.35
C ALA A 35 32.31 -3.16 -44.77
N TYR A 36 32.16 -4.33 -45.38
CA TYR A 36 30.88 -4.86 -45.82
C TYR A 36 30.53 -6.10 -45.01
N ILE A 37 29.30 -6.15 -44.47
CA ILE A 37 28.72 -7.35 -43.90
C ILE A 37 27.74 -7.91 -44.94
N VAL A 38 28.07 -9.08 -45.51
CA VAL A 38 27.24 -9.74 -46.53
C VAL A 38 26.66 -11.02 -45.92
N ALA A 39 25.33 -11.11 -45.86
CA ALA A 39 24.61 -12.28 -45.40
C ALA A 39 23.69 -12.80 -46.52
N THR A 40 23.56 -14.12 -46.64
CA THR A 40 22.64 -14.75 -47.60
C THR A 40 21.18 -14.59 -47.18
N THR A 41 20.94 -14.50 -45.88
CA THR A 41 19.64 -14.19 -45.25
C THR A 41 19.88 -13.36 -44.00
N ILE A 42 19.00 -12.40 -43.73
CA ILE A 42 18.98 -11.63 -42.49
C ILE A 42 17.62 -11.90 -41.86
N THR A 43 17.64 -12.42 -40.63
CA THR A 43 16.46 -12.57 -39.79
C THR A 43 16.61 -11.65 -38.61
N GLU A 44 15.56 -10.94 -38.23
CA GLU A 44 15.54 -10.16 -36.99
C GLU A 44 15.84 -11.08 -35.80
N LEU A 45 16.71 -10.61 -34.91
CA LEU A 45 16.98 -11.29 -33.66
C LEU A 45 15.83 -10.99 -32.71
N ASP A 46 15.37 -11.99 -31.97
CA ASP A 46 14.52 -11.74 -30.81
C ASP A 46 15.43 -11.48 -29.62
N GLU A 47 15.68 -10.20 -29.29
CA GLU A 47 16.60 -9.83 -28.21
C GLU A 47 16.09 -10.25 -26.84
N TYR A 48 14.77 -10.38 -26.67
CA TYR A 48 14.17 -10.90 -25.44
C TYR A 48 14.49 -12.38 -25.29
N ALA A 49 14.20 -13.20 -26.32
CA ALA A 49 14.49 -14.62 -26.28
C ALA A 49 16.01 -14.92 -26.21
N ALA A 50 16.83 -14.05 -26.79
CA ALA A 50 18.28 -14.18 -26.79
C ALA A 50 18.97 -13.56 -25.56
N GLY A 51 18.25 -12.80 -24.72
CA GLY A 51 18.81 -12.15 -23.53
C GLY A 51 19.87 -11.09 -23.84
N VAL A 52 19.77 -10.43 -24.99
CA VAL A 52 20.74 -9.41 -25.47
C VAL A 52 20.10 -8.03 -25.54
N HIS A 53 19.57 -7.59 -24.41
CA HIS A 53 18.99 -6.25 -24.21
C HIS A 53 19.53 -5.62 -22.93
N ASP A 54 19.41 -4.31 -22.81
CA ASP A 54 19.80 -3.51 -21.64
C ASP A 54 18.59 -2.98 -20.84
N CYS A 55 17.40 -3.57 -21.04
CA CYS A 55 16.22 -3.25 -20.24
C CYS A 55 16.46 -3.46 -18.74
N ALA A 56 15.87 -2.60 -17.92
CA ALA A 56 15.90 -2.73 -16.46
C ALA A 56 15.20 -4.04 -16.03
N PRO A 57 15.54 -4.60 -14.85
CA PRO A 57 14.84 -5.76 -14.30
C PRO A 57 13.33 -5.58 -14.14
N GLN A 58 12.89 -4.33 -13.90
CA GLN A 58 11.49 -3.93 -13.76
C GLN A 58 10.90 -3.40 -15.08
N ALA A 59 11.41 -3.84 -16.22
CA ALA A 59 10.91 -3.46 -17.54
C ALA A 59 10.56 -4.67 -18.39
N ASN A 60 9.53 -4.50 -19.21
CA ASN A 60 9.17 -5.41 -20.27
C ASN A 60 10.01 -5.09 -21.51
N CYS A 61 10.73 -6.10 -22.01
CA CYS A 61 11.39 -6.03 -23.30
C CYS A 61 10.38 -6.37 -24.40
N ILE A 62 10.26 -5.50 -25.40
CA ILE A 62 9.35 -5.63 -26.53
C ILE A 62 10.21 -5.70 -27.78
N ASN A 63 10.18 -6.85 -28.48
CA ASN A 63 10.86 -6.97 -29.75
C ASN A 63 10.17 -6.07 -30.80
N THR A 64 10.96 -5.30 -31.54
CA THR A 64 10.50 -4.43 -32.60
C THR A 64 11.14 -4.82 -33.93
N ASN A 65 10.53 -4.45 -35.05
CA ASN A 65 11.15 -4.74 -36.34
C ASN A 65 12.40 -3.86 -36.50
N ARG A 66 13.61 -4.41 -36.24
CA ARG A 66 14.99 -3.86 -36.32
C ARG A 66 15.79 -3.80 -35.01
N SER A 67 15.16 -3.97 -33.83
CA SER A 67 15.79 -3.84 -32.50
C SER A 67 14.78 -4.30 -31.43
N PHE A 68 15.02 -3.95 -30.17
CA PHE A 68 14.05 -4.02 -29.08
C PHE A 68 13.70 -2.63 -28.53
N ALA A 69 12.63 -2.56 -27.74
CA ALA A 69 12.25 -1.44 -26.90
C ALA A 69 12.03 -1.91 -25.46
N CYS A 70 12.37 -1.08 -24.49
CA CYS A 70 12.13 -1.34 -23.07
C CYS A 70 11.02 -0.42 -22.58
N ALA A 71 10.05 -0.96 -21.85
CA ALA A 71 9.02 -0.19 -21.16
C ALA A 71 8.94 -0.64 -19.71
N CYS A 72 8.97 0.28 -18.75
CA CYS A 72 8.82 -0.08 -17.34
C CYS A 72 7.51 -0.86 -17.11
N SER A 73 7.57 -1.89 -16.27
CA SER A 73 6.41 -2.64 -15.83
C SER A 73 5.47 -1.73 -15.03
N GLY A 74 4.19 -2.11 -14.87
CA GLY A 74 3.25 -1.34 -14.05
C GLY A 74 3.76 -1.14 -12.61
N GLY A 75 3.52 0.04 -12.04
CA GLY A 75 4.07 0.45 -10.73
C GLY A 75 5.49 1.01 -10.80
N TYR A 76 6.04 1.22 -12.00
CA TYR A 76 7.37 1.81 -12.20
C TYR A 76 7.34 2.89 -13.29
N GLU A 77 8.11 3.95 -13.07
CA GLU A 77 8.32 5.03 -14.02
C GLU A 77 9.78 5.10 -14.50
N GLY A 78 10.00 5.62 -15.71
CA GLY A 78 11.34 5.77 -16.27
C GLY A 78 11.39 5.58 -17.78
N ASN A 79 12.58 5.26 -18.28
CA ASN A 79 12.85 5.12 -19.73
C ASN A 79 12.97 3.66 -20.20
N GLY A 80 12.68 2.69 -19.33
CA GLY A 80 12.75 1.26 -19.63
C GLY A 80 14.13 0.61 -19.44
N THR A 81 15.23 1.35 -19.58
CA THR A 81 16.58 0.87 -19.19
C THR A 81 16.94 1.27 -17.76
N PHE A 82 16.26 2.29 -17.24
CA PHE A 82 16.22 2.69 -15.85
C PHE A 82 14.75 2.87 -15.45
N CYS A 83 14.32 2.09 -14.47
CA CYS A 83 12.98 2.14 -13.91
C CYS A 83 13.07 2.32 -12.40
N THR A 84 12.30 3.27 -11.87
CA THR A 84 12.16 3.52 -10.44
C THR A 84 10.72 3.31 -10.04
N ASP A 85 10.53 2.96 -8.78
CA ASP A 85 9.21 2.84 -8.17
C ASP A 85 8.38 4.11 -8.39
N GLU A 86 7.16 3.97 -8.90
CA GLU A 86 6.23 5.08 -9.08
C GLU A 86 5.44 5.24 -7.79
N ASN A 87 5.50 6.41 -7.15
CA ASN A 87 4.78 6.60 -5.89
C ASN A 87 3.32 6.98 -6.14
N GLU A 88 2.43 5.99 -6.14
CA GLU A 88 1.02 6.22 -6.46
C GLU A 88 0.31 7.07 -5.39
N CYS A 89 0.83 7.15 -4.17
CA CYS A 89 0.25 7.97 -3.10
C CYS A 89 0.44 9.48 -3.28
N LEU A 90 1.35 9.90 -4.17
CA LEU A 90 1.53 11.33 -4.50
C LEU A 90 0.51 11.84 -5.53
N ASN A 91 -0.21 10.93 -6.19
CA ASN A 91 -1.19 11.28 -7.21
C ASN A 91 -2.45 10.42 -7.09
N SER A 92 -3.58 11.05 -6.76
CA SER A 92 -4.87 10.38 -6.61
C SER A 92 -5.43 9.74 -7.88
N THR A 93 -4.83 9.96 -9.07
CA THR A 93 -5.22 9.24 -10.30
C THR A 93 -4.48 7.91 -10.46
N LEU A 94 -3.44 7.66 -9.67
CA LEU A 94 -2.62 6.44 -9.74
C LEU A 94 -2.98 5.41 -8.66
N ASN A 95 -3.75 5.82 -7.65
CA ASN A 95 -4.30 4.93 -6.63
C ASN A 95 -5.82 5.02 -6.56
N ASP A 96 -6.45 4.03 -5.96
CA ASP A 96 -7.89 3.94 -5.75
C ASP A 96 -8.26 3.89 -4.26
N CYS A 97 -7.45 4.52 -3.39
CA CYS A 97 -7.71 4.54 -1.96
C CYS A 97 -8.99 5.33 -1.63
N ASP A 98 -9.75 4.83 -0.65
CA ASP A 98 -10.91 5.54 -0.08
C ASP A 98 -10.46 6.87 0.55
N VAL A 99 -11.36 7.85 0.57
CA VAL A 99 -11.13 9.12 1.30
C VAL A 99 -10.90 8.91 2.79
N ASN A 100 -11.43 7.81 3.35
CA ASN A 100 -11.22 7.38 4.73
C ASN A 100 -10.15 6.28 4.85
N ALA A 101 -9.23 6.19 3.89
CA ALA A 101 -8.08 5.31 3.95
C ALA A 101 -6.77 6.09 3.86
N THR A 102 -5.71 5.52 4.42
CA THR A 102 -4.34 5.99 4.28
C THR A 102 -3.65 5.18 3.18
N CYS A 103 -3.06 5.87 2.22
CA CYS A 103 -2.24 5.27 1.17
C CYS A 103 -0.81 5.03 1.67
N MET A 104 -0.26 3.86 1.39
CA MET A 104 1.12 3.49 1.64
C MET A 104 1.76 3.00 0.33
N ASN A 105 2.83 3.68 -0.09
CA ASN A 105 3.60 3.33 -1.26
C ASN A 105 4.48 2.10 -0.98
N ASN A 106 4.46 1.13 -1.89
CA ASN A 106 5.25 -0.10 -1.81
C ASN A 106 6.08 -0.23 -3.08
N VAL A 107 7.13 -1.05 -3.06
CA VAL A 107 7.93 -1.25 -4.28
C VAL A 107 7.09 -1.99 -5.33
N GLY A 108 6.80 -1.32 -6.44
CA GLY A 108 6.05 -1.80 -7.59
C GLY A 108 4.53 -1.77 -7.43
N SER A 109 3.99 -1.16 -6.36
CA SER A 109 2.55 -1.04 -6.12
C SER A 109 2.24 -0.12 -4.93
N PHE A 110 0.98 -0.01 -4.55
CA PHE A 110 0.55 0.68 -3.34
C PHE A 110 -0.41 -0.19 -2.52
N SER A 111 -0.71 0.27 -1.32
CA SER A 111 -1.74 -0.34 -0.47
C SER A 111 -2.56 0.75 0.21
N CYS A 112 -3.85 0.48 0.38
CA CYS A 112 -4.78 1.36 1.06
C CYS A 112 -5.23 0.69 2.36
N THR A 113 -5.12 1.39 3.48
CA THR A 113 -5.58 0.89 4.79
C THR A 113 -6.64 1.82 5.33
N CYS A 114 -7.82 1.30 5.68
CA CYS A 114 -8.85 2.12 6.30
C CYS A 114 -8.32 2.82 7.56
N ASN A 115 -8.73 4.07 7.76
CA ASN A 115 -8.37 4.86 8.92
C ASN A 115 -8.91 4.22 10.21
N ALA A 116 -8.39 4.64 11.37
CA ALA A 116 -8.83 4.15 12.66
C ALA A 116 -10.36 4.24 12.84
N GLY A 117 -10.96 3.26 13.52
CA GLY A 117 -12.41 3.13 13.70
C GLY A 117 -13.17 2.68 12.44
N ARG A 118 -12.46 2.24 11.39
CA ARG A 118 -13.07 1.76 10.14
C ARG A 118 -12.49 0.43 9.70
N THR A 119 -13.25 -0.29 8.89
CA THR A 119 -12.90 -1.61 8.37
C THR A 119 -13.28 -1.78 6.90
N GLY A 120 -12.55 -2.66 6.21
CA GLY A 120 -12.81 -3.01 4.81
C GLY A 120 -11.53 -3.11 3.99
N ASN A 121 -11.64 -2.98 2.66
CA ASN A 121 -10.54 -3.23 1.74
C ASN A 121 -9.68 -1.98 1.44
N GLY A 122 -10.01 -0.81 1.98
CA GLY A 122 -9.24 0.41 1.81
C GLY A 122 -9.48 1.17 0.50
N THR A 123 -10.16 0.58 -0.49
CA THR A 123 -10.40 1.21 -1.80
C THR A 123 -11.66 2.08 -1.78
N VAL A 124 -11.90 2.89 -2.82
CA VAL A 124 -13.08 3.77 -2.94
C VAL A 124 -14.40 3.07 -2.56
N GLY A 125 -15.12 3.61 -1.58
CA GLY A 125 -16.37 3.08 -1.04
C GLY A 125 -16.20 1.85 -0.14
N GLY A 126 -14.95 1.46 0.13
CA GLY A 126 -14.58 0.22 0.76
C GLY A 126 -14.32 0.31 2.25
N CYS A 127 -14.25 1.51 2.83
CA CYS A 127 -14.09 1.71 4.26
C CYS A 127 -15.43 2.01 4.94
N ALA A 128 -15.92 1.05 5.71
CA ALA A 128 -17.11 1.19 6.55
C ALA A 128 -16.72 1.52 7.99
N ASP A 129 -17.61 2.21 8.68
CA ASP A 129 -17.53 2.41 10.12
C ASP A 129 -17.55 1.06 10.87
N VAL A 130 -16.76 0.94 11.94
CA VAL A 130 -16.85 -0.18 12.86
C VAL A 130 -17.81 0.21 13.98
N ASP A 131 -18.89 -0.54 14.15
CA ASP A 131 -19.76 -0.36 15.30
C ASP A 131 -19.18 -1.13 16.50
N GLU A 132 -18.46 -0.44 17.38
CA GLU A 132 -17.82 -1.08 18.53
C GLU A 132 -18.84 -1.61 19.56
N CYS A 133 -20.03 -1.01 19.63
CA CYS A 133 -21.11 -1.43 20.52
C CYS A 133 -21.73 -2.76 20.08
N ILE A 134 -21.91 -2.98 18.77
CA ILE A 134 -22.38 -4.26 18.23
C ILE A 134 -21.27 -5.31 18.27
N SER A 135 -20.03 -4.89 18.00
CA SER A 135 -18.87 -5.77 17.96
C SER A 135 -18.40 -6.20 19.36
N ASN A 136 -18.93 -5.59 20.43
CA ASN A 136 -18.51 -5.78 21.82
C ASN A 136 -17.00 -5.55 21.99
N THR A 137 -16.47 -4.56 21.27
CA THR A 137 -15.06 -4.12 21.35
C THR A 137 -14.94 -2.77 22.05
N ASP A 138 -16.06 -2.18 22.45
CA ASP A 138 -16.08 -1.01 23.32
C ASP A 138 -15.43 -1.32 24.67
N ASN A 139 -15.06 -0.26 25.38
CA ASN A 139 -14.49 -0.33 26.71
C ASN A 139 -15.36 0.40 27.75
N CYS A 140 -16.67 0.51 27.49
CA CYS A 140 -17.58 1.18 28.39
C CYS A 140 -17.68 0.46 29.74
N HIS A 141 -17.95 1.21 30.80
CA HIS A 141 -18.20 0.65 32.11
C HIS A 141 -19.44 -0.26 32.09
N MET A 142 -19.51 -1.26 32.97
CA MET A 142 -20.69 -2.15 33.05
C MET A 142 -22.01 -1.42 33.38
N ASN A 143 -21.92 -0.22 33.97
CA ASN A 143 -23.05 0.66 34.28
C ASN A 143 -23.08 1.87 33.32
N ALA A 144 -22.65 1.69 32.08
CA ALA A 144 -22.72 2.68 31.01
C ALA A 144 -23.39 2.09 29.76
N MET A 145 -23.98 2.97 28.95
CA MET A 145 -24.44 2.68 27.61
C MET A 145 -23.37 3.07 26.60
N CYS A 146 -23.17 2.21 25.60
CA CYS A 146 -22.34 2.48 24.43
C CYS A 146 -23.19 3.14 23.33
N GLY A 147 -22.67 4.21 22.73
CA GLY A 147 -23.21 4.87 21.54
C GLY A 147 -22.19 4.83 20.41
N ASN A 148 -22.56 4.28 19.26
CA ASN A 148 -21.67 4.25 18.10
C ASN A 148 -21.64 5.60 17.37
N ASN A 149 -20.45 6.02 16.95
CA ASN A 149 -20.21 7.23 16.17
C ASN A 149 -19.36 6.90 14.93
N ILE A 150 -19.33 7.79 13.94
CA ILE A 150 -18.50 7.54 12.76
C ILE A 150 -17.01 7.66 13.14
N GLY A 151 -16.29 6.54 13.09
CA GLY A 151 -14.87 6.37 13.36
C GLY A 151 -14.50 6.19 14.83
N SER A 152 -15.48 6.04 15.73
CA SER A 152 -15.29 5.87 17.17
C SER A 152 -16.61 5.50 17.85
N PHE A 153 -16.59 5.23 19.15
CA PHE A 153 -17.78 5.15 20.00
C PHE A 153 -17.69 6.14 21.16
N GLU A 154 -18.80 6.30 21.88
CA GLU A 154 -18.87 7.03 23.15
C GLU A 154 -19.53 6.19 24.24
N CYS A 155 -19.13 6.43 25.49
CA CYS A 155 -19.71 5.78 26.66
C CYS A 155 -20.40 6.82 27.53
N SER A 156 -21.61 6.51 27.99
CA SER A 156 -22.38 7.38 28.90
C SER A 156 -22.88 6.57 30.09
N CYS A 157 -22.64 7.04 31.31
CA CYS A 157 -23.12 6.33 32.50
C CYS A 157 -24.65 6.20 32.47
N ASN A 158 -25.16 5.04 32.89
CA ASN A 158 -26.58 4.79 33.04
C ASN A 158 -27.20 5.77 34.04
N GLU A 159 -28.52 5.95 33.98
CA GLU A 159 -29.26 6.71 34.98
C GLU A 159 -28.97 6.20 36.40
N GLY A 160 -28.80 7.12 37.36
CA GLY A 160 -28.37 6.81 38.73
C GLY A 160 -26.85 6.64 38.90
N PHE A 161 -26.06 6.78 37.83
CA PHE A 161 -24.60 6.74 37.89
C PHE A 161 -23.96 8.01 37.35
N SER A 162 -22.72 8.30 37.74
CA SER A 162 -21.93 9.43 37.25
C SER A 162 -20.47 9.06 37.01
N GLY A 163 -19.84 9.78 36.08
CA GLY A 163 -18.48 9.53 35.65
C GLY A 163 -18.29 9.88 34.19
N ASP A 164 -17.24 9.32 33.58
CA ASP A 164 -16.85 9.54 32.18
C ASP A 164 -17.35 8.45 31.21
N GLY A 165 -18.18 7.52 31.69
CA GLY A 165 -18.68 6.38 30.92
C GLY A 165 -17.73 5.18 30.91
N LEU A 166 -16.43 5.36 31.15
CA LEU A 166 -15.44 4.29 31.32
C LEU A 166 -15.34 3.86 32.80
N SER A 167 -15.60 4.80 33.70
CA SER A 167 -15.74 4.59 35.13
C SER A 167 -17.03 5.26 35.60
N CYS A 168 -18.02 4.46 36.00
CA CYS A 168 -19.29 4.97 36.49
C CYS A 168 -19.50 4.58 37.96
N GLY A 169 -19.56 5.60 38.82
CA GLY A 169 -19.86 5.48 40.24
C GLY A 169 -21.34 5.76 40.50
N ASP A 170 -21.89 5.05 41.49
CA ASP A 170 -23.24 5.28 41.99
C ASP A 170 -23.42 6.73 42.47
N LEU A 171 -24.55 7.36 42.11
CA LEU A 171 -24.91 8.68 42.61
C LEU A 171 -25.70 8.53 43.89
N ASP A 172 -25.25 9.16 44.98
CA ASP A 172 -26.03 9.19 46.21
C ASP A 172 -27.14 10.26 46.12
N GLU A 173 -28.33 9.88 45.69
CA GLU A 173 -29.45 10.82 45.52
C GLU A 173 -29.94 11.40 46.86
N CYS A 174 -29.67 10.72 47.97
CA CYS A 174 -29.97 11.20 49.31
C CYS A 174 -29.06 12.37 49.70
N LEU A 175 -27.78 12.35 49.29
CA LEU A 175 -26.84 13.45 49.51
C LEU A 175 -27.04 14.60 48.52
N LEU A 176 -27.45 14.29 47.29
CA LEU A 176 -27.67 15.29 46.23
C LEU A 176 -29.03 16.00 46.33
N VAL A 177 -29.89 15.57 47.26
CA VAL A 177 -31.26 16.09 47.45
C VAL A 177 -32.09 15.99 46.16
N THR A 178 -31.74 15.03 45.30
CA THR A 178 -32.53 14.63 44.13
C THR A 178 -33.49 13.51 44.49
N SER A 179 -33.41 12.96 45.69
CA SER A 179 -34.37 11.99 46.20
C SER A 179 -35.75 12.62 46.41
N ASP A 180 -36.75 12.23 45.62
CA ASP A 180 -38.15 12.66 45.73
C ASP A 180 -38.90 11.96 46.88
N CYS A 181 -38.25 11.78 48.03
CA CYS A 181 -38.86 11.14 49.19
C CYS A 181 -39.88 12.07 49.87
N HIS A 182 -41.01 11.48 50.30
CA HIS A 182 -41.99 12.18 51.13
C HIS A 182 -41.34 12.68 52.44
N SER A 183 -41.80 13.81 52.98
CA SER A 183 -41.22 14.47 54.17
C SER A 183 -41.18 13.59 55.43
N LEU A 184 -42.04 12.57 55.50
CA LEU A 184 -42.10 11.58 56.59
C LEU A 184 -41.36 10.27 56.29
N ALA A 185 -40.66 10.16 55.16
CA ALA A 185 -39.82 9.03 54.81
C ALA A 185 -38.34 9.32 55.11
N SER A 186 -37.53 8.26 55.25
CA SER A 186 -36.07 8.32 55.24
C SER A 186 -35.53 7.82 53.91
N CYS A 187 -34.60 8.55 53.31
CA CYS A 187 -33.91 8.12 52.09
C CYS A 187 -32.79 7.13 52.41
N LEU A 188 -32.68 6.07 51.60
CA LEU A 188 -31.56 5.14 51.58
C LEU A 188 -31.01 5.07 50.15
N ASN A 189 -29.71 5.30 50.00
CA ASN A 189 -29.02 5.19 48.73
C ASN A 189 -28.92 3.70 48.30
N MET A 190 -29.12 3.42 47.01
CA MET A 190 -28.98 2.09 46.39
C MET A 190 -28.19 2.20 45.09
N ALA A 191 -27.57 1.11 44.65
CA ALA A 191 -26.85 1.13 43.38
C ALA A 191 -27.80 1.46 42.20
N GLY A 192 -27.60 2.61 41.58
CA GLY A 192 -28.36 3.15 40.46
C GLY A 192 -29.73 3.75 40.81
N SER A 193 -30.06 3.91 42.10
CA SER A 193 -31.35 4.48 42.53
C SER A 193 -31.38 4.80 44.03
N PHE A 194 -32.53 5.26 44.54
CA PHE A 194 -32.76 5.43 45.97
C PHE A 194 -34.07 4.76 46.42
N GLN A 195 -34.15 4.41 47.70
CA GLN A 195 -35.36 3.91 48.33
C GLN A 195 -35.82 4.86 49.45
N CYS A 196 -37.12 5.18 49.45
CA CYS A 196 -37.76 5.93 50.52
C CYS A 196 -38.49 4.98 51.47
N ASN A 197 -38.03 4.88 52.71
CA ASN A 197 -38.67 4.06 53.74
C ASN A 197 -39.54 4.92 54.66
N CYS A 198 -40.80 4.52 54.83
CA CYS A 198 -41.70 5.17 55.80
C CYS A 198 -41.15 5.01 57.21
N ARG A 199 -41.12 6.12 57.97
CA ARG A 199 -40.86 6.05 59.41
C ARG A 199 -41.99 5.25 60.08
N ALA A 200 -41.64 4.42 61.06
CA ALA A 200 -42.62 3.61 61.78
C ALA A 200 -43.65 4.51 62.50
N GLY A 201 -44.94 4.24 62.28
CA GLY A 201 -46.08 4.97 62.83
C GLY A 201 -47.38 4.20 62.63
#